data_AF-A0A2E7Q204-F1
#
_entry.id   AF-A0A2E7Q204-F1
#
_cell.length_a   1.000
_cell.length_b   1.000
_cell.length_c   1.000
_cell.angle_alpha   90.00
_cell.angle_beta   90.00
_cell.angle_gamma   90.00
#
_symmetry.space_group_name_H-M   'P 1'
#
loop_
_entity.id
_entity.type
_entity.pdbx_description
1 polymer ?
#
loop_
_entity_poly.entity_id
_entity_poly.type
_entity_poly.pdbx_seq_one_letter_code
_entity_poly.pdbx_strand_id
1 'polypeptide(L)'
;IAPASIRDAAVELARQGAVDGVFLSCTNLRTLDLIEEVERATGLPCLSSNQVLCWHLAQLARITADVPGRLGRLPDAPPGQSRSSPA
;
A
#
# COMPACT_ATOMS: atom_id res chain seq x y z
N ILE A 1 12.17 -10.80 -12.78
CA ILE A 1 12.82 -9.73 -12.00
C ILE A 1 13.01 -10.22 -10.57
N ALA A 2 14.19 -10.05 -9.98
CA ALA A 2 14.43 -10.46 -8.60
C ALA A 2 13.72 -9.51 -7.61
N PRO A 3 13.16 -10.01 -6.49
CA PRO A 3 12.50 -9.16 -5.49
C PRO A 3 13.39 -8.01 -4.97
N ALA A 4 14.67 -8.30 -4.74
CA ALA A 4 15.65 -7.29 -4.31
C ALA A 4 15.77 -6.12 -5.30
N SER A 5 15.74 -6.39 -6.61
CA SER A 5 15.81 -5.34 -7.64
C SER A 5 14.60 -4.41 -7.60
N ILE A 6 13.41 -4.92 -7.24
CA ILE A 6 12.19 -4.10 -7.11
C ILE A 6 12.30 -3.19 -5.89
N ARG A 7 12.75 -3.74 -4.74
CA ARG A 7 13.01 -2.96 -3.53
C ARG A 7 14.02 -1.84 -3.80
N ASP A 8 15.15 -2.16 -4.40
CA ASP A 8 16.23 -1.20 -4.63
C ASP A 8 15.77 -0.06 -5.55
N ALA A 9 15.04 -0.39 -6.61
CA ALA A 9 14.45 0.61 -7.49
C ALA A 9 13.43 1.51 -6.77
N ALA A 10 12.57 0.94 -5.91
CA ALA A 10 11.61 1.69 -5.11
C ALA A 10 12.27 2.65 -4.12
N VAL A 11 13.32 2.18 -3.43
CA VAL A 11 14.09 2.99 -2.47
C VAL A 11 14.85 4.12 -3.19
N GLU A 12 15.46 3.81 -4.34
CA GLU A 12 16.16 4.80 -5.15
C GLU A 12 15.19 5.88 -5.66
N LEU A 13 14.02 5.50 -6.16
CA LEU A 13 12.98 6.43 -6.58
C LEU A 13 12.56 7.37 -5.42
N ALA A 14 12.31 6.82 -4.24
CA ALA A 14 11.93 7.61 -3.07
C ALA A 14 13.02 8.62 -2.65
N ARG A 15 14.30 8.29 -2.85
CA ARG A 15 15.43 9.17 -2.54
C ARG A 15 15.61 10.33 -3.50
N GLN A 16 15.08 10.25 -4.72
CA GLN A 16 15.14 11.33 -5.70
C GLN A 16 14.32 12.56 -5.27
N GLY A 17 13.50 12.43 -4.23
CA GLY A 17 12.72 13.51 -3.66
C GLY A 17 11.40 13.77 -4.40
N ALA A 18 10.52 14.53 -3.76
CA ALA A 18 9.21 14.94 -4.29
C ALA A 18 8.17 13.82 -4.50
N VAL A 19 8.12 12.83 -3.61
CA VAL A 19 7.04 11.82 -3.59
C VAL A 19 6.47 11.62 -2.18
N ASP A 20 5.16 11.45 -2.10
CA ASP A 20 4.46 11.18 -0.83
C ASP A 20 4.29 9.67 -0.55
N GLY A 21 4.66 8.82 -1.50
CA GLY A 21 4.48 7.38 -1.42
C GLY A 21 4.99 6.64 -2.66
N VAL A 22 5.10 5.32 -2.55
CA VAL A 22 5.54 4.43 -3.63
C VAL A 22 4.41 3.47 -4.01
N PHE A 23 4.09 3.38 -5.30
CA PHE A 23 3.10 2.41 -5.80
C PHE A 23 3.75 1.34 -6.70
N LEU A 24 3.74 0.09 -6.21
CA LEU A 24 4.17 -1.11 -6.92
C LEU A 24 2.99 -1.65 -7.76
N SER A 25 2.85 -1.15 -8.99
CA SER A 25 1.71 -1.45 -9.88
C SER A 25 1.54 -2.93 -10.26
N CYS A 26 2.60 -3.75 -10.18
CA CYS A 26 2.52 -5.15 -10.60
C CYS A 26 1.62 -6.01 -9.70
N THR A 27 0.98 -7.03 -10.27
CA THR A 27 0.22 -8.07 -9.55
C THR A 27 1.10 -9.23 -9.06
N ASN A 28 2.41 -9.03 -8.98
CA ASN A 28 3.35 -10.06 -8.54
C ASN A 28 3.22 -10.28 -7.02
N LEU A 29 2.72 -11.43 -6.58
CA LEU A 29 2.55 -11.73 -5.15
C LEU A 29 3.88 -11.68 -4.37
N ARG A 30 5.02 -11.92 -5.03
CA ARG A 30 6.35 -11.86 -4.41
C ARG A 30 6.77 -10.45 -3.98
N THR A 31 6.02 -9.42 -4.35
CA THR A 31 6.28 -8.04 -3.90
C THR A 31 5.49 -7.67 -2.64
N LEU A 32 4.56 -8.50 -2.18
CA LEU A 32 3.82 -8.25 -0.94
C LEU A 32 4.77 -8.20 0.27
N ASP A 33 5.72 -9.14 0.33
CA ASP A 33 6.73 -9.20 1.40
C ASP A 33 7.67 -7.99 1.41
N LEU A 34 7.77 -7.26 0.28
CA LEU A 34 8.65 -6.10 0.15
C LEU A 34 8.00 -4.81 0.69
N ILE A 35 6.68 -4.78 0.86
CA ILE A 35 5.95 -3.55 1.21
C ILE A 35 6.51 -2.95 2.51
N GLU A 36 6.61 -3.76 3.57
CA GLU A 36 7.08 -3.29 4.86
C GLU A 36 8.57 -2.93 4.84
N GLU A 37 9.37 -3.62 4.03
CA GLU A 37 10.79 -3.28 3.84
C GLU A 37 10.96 -1.92 3.17
N VAL A 38 10.18 -1.66 2.12
CA VAL A 38 10.18 -0.36 1.41
C VAL A 38 9.68 0.74 2.33
N GLU A 39 8.60 0.52 3.08
CA GLU A 39 8.10 1.50 4.05
C GLU A 39 9.12 1.84 5.13
N ARG A 40 9.83 0.83 5.65
CA ARG A 40 10.89 1.01 6.65
C ARG A 40 12.10 1.75 6.08
N ALA A 41 12.51 1.41 4.85
CA ALA A 41 13.69 2.00 4.22
C ALA A 41 13.47 3.45 3.76
N THR A 42 12.25 3.79 3.35
CA THR A 42 11.91 5.10 2.78
C THR A 42 11.22 6.04 3.76
N GLY A 43 10.59 5.50 4.82
CA GLY A 43 9.71 6.28 5.69
C GLY A 43 8.37 6.67 5.06
N LEU A 44 8.14 6.30 3.79
CA LEU A 44 6.95 6.61 3.01
C LEU A 44 5.98 5.42 2.97
N PRO A 45 4.67 5.63 2.75
CA PRO A 45 3.74 4.55 2.46
C PRO A 45 4.11 3.82 1.16
N CYS A 46 4.02 2.49 1.18
CA CYS A 46 4.16 1.66 -0.01
C CYS A 46 2.85 0.92 -0.28
N LEU A 47 2.36 1.04 -1.51
CA LEU A 47 1.12 0.45 -1.98
C LEU A 47 1.41 -0.55 -3.10
N SER A 48 0.64 -1.63 -3.19
CA SER A 48 0.65 -2.53 -4.36
C SER A 48 -0.76 -2.85 -4.84
N SER A 49 -0.90 -3.24 -6.11
CA SER A 49 -2.19 -3.61 -6.69
C SER A 49 -2.89 -4.74 -5.91
N ASN A 50 -2.16 -5.79 -5.53
CA ASN A 50 -2.73 -6.92 -4.80
C ASN A 50 -3.15 -6.55 -3.37
N GLN A 51 -2.32 -5.77 -2.68
CA GLN A 51 -2.57 -5.27 -1.32
C GLN A 51 -3.81 -4.36 -1.29
N VAL A 52 -3.91 -3.39 -2.21
CA VAL A 52 -5.03 -2.46 -2.32
C VAL A 52 -6.32 -3.19 -2.73
N LEU A 53 -6.22 -4.15 -3.65
CA LEU A 53 -7.36 -4.98 -4.05
C LEU A 53 -7.91 -5.80 -2.86
N CYS A 54 -7.03 -6.48 -2.12
CA CYS A 54 -7.42 -7.26 -0.96
C CYS A 54 -8.08 -6.39 0.11
N TRP A 55 -7.46 -5.25 0.44
CA TRP A 55 -8.03 -4.26 1.35
C TRP A 55 -9.42 -3.79 0.89
N HIS A 56 -9.59 -3.43 -0.38
CA HIS A 56 -10.84 -2.91 -0.89
C HIS A 56 -11.96 -3.98 -0.91
N LEU A 57 -11.64 -5.22 -1.29
CA LEU A 57 -12.59 -6.33 -1.23
C LEU A 57 -13.05 -6.62 0.21
N ALA A 58 -12.14 -6.52 1.19
CA ALA A 58 -12.46 -6.69 2.60
C ALA A 58 -13.47 -5.63 3.07
N GLN A 59 -13.26 -4.37 2.69
CA GLN A 59 -14.20 -3.29 2.99
C GLN A 59 -15.60 -3.53 2.38
N LEU A 60 -15.65 -3.95 1.10
CA LEU A 60 -16.92 -4.24 0.42
C LEU A 60 -17.67 -5.42 1.06
N ALA A 61 -16.94 -6.45 1.47
CA ALA A 61 -17.49 -7.64 2.12
C ALA A 61 -17.77 -7.43 3.62
N ARG A 62 -17.37 -6.29 4.21
CA ARG A 62 -17.45 -6.00 5.65
C ARG A 62 -16.75 -7.06 6.51
N ILE A 63 -15.58 -7.50 6.05
CA ILE A 63 -14.70 -8.43 6.75
C ILE A 63 -13.34 -7.77 7.00
N THR A 64 -12.58 -8.32 7.93
CA THR A 64 -11.18 -7.95 8.11
C THR A 64 -10.30 -8.72 7.12
N ALA A 65 -9.26 -8.07 6.60
CA ALA A 65 -8.20 -8.71 5.83
C ALA A 65 -6.84 -8.38 6.42
N ASP A 66 -5.99 -9.39 6.49
CA ASP A 66 -4.59 -9.20 6.84
C ASP A 66 -3.84 -8.73 5.59
N VAL A 67 -3.48 -7.45 5.59
CA VAL A 67 -2.86 -6.76 4.46
C VAL A 67 -1.55 -6.15 4.95
N PRO A 68 -0.41 -6.41 4.28
CA PRO A 68 0.89 -5.94 4.77
C PRO A 68 0.99 -4.41 4.78
N GLY A 69 1.92 -3.86 5.56
CA GLY A 69 2.27 -2.44 5.52
C GLY A 69 1.24 -1.51 6.17
N ARG A 70 1.41 -0.20 5.96
CA ARG A 70 0.60 0.84 6.62
C ARG A 70 -0.88 0.74 6.25
N LEU A 71 -1.21 0.24 5.06
CA LEU A 71 -2.60 0.12 4.60
C LEU A 71 -3.43 -0.80 5.51
N GLY A 72 -2.90 -1.96 5.90
CA GLY A 72 -3.62 -2.90 6.78
C GLY A 72 -3.73 -2.44 8.23
N ARG A 73 -3.02 -1.37 8.60
CA ARG A 73 -3.10 -0.73 9.93
C ARG A 73 -4.10 0.42 9.97
N LEU A 74 -4.67 0.82 8.82
CA LEU A 74 -5.71 1.84 8.80
C LEU A 74 -7.01 1.26 9.36
N PRO A 75 -7.80 2.05 10.11
CA PRO A 75 -9.12 1.62 10.51
C PRO A 75 -9.98 1.33 9.28
N ASP A 76 -10.82 0.29 9.36
CA ASP A 76 -11.79 -0.03 8.33
C ASP A 76 -12.68 1.19 8.05
N ALA A 77 -12.49 1.81 6.90
CA ALA A 77 -13.27 2.95 6.45
C ALA A 77 -14.20 2.48 5.32
N PRO A 78 -15.52 2.60 5.47
CA PRO A 78 -16.44 2.21 4.42
C PRO A 78 -16.19 3.06 3.15
N PRO A 79 -16.01 2.44 1.97
CA PRO A 79 -15.78 3.20 0.75
C PRO A 79 -17.04 4.01 0.39
N GLY A 80 -16.89 5.33 0.23
CA GLY A 80 -17.90 6.19 -0.41
C GLY A 80 -18.73 7.12 0.48
N GLN A 81 -18.47 7.27 1.78
CA GLN A 81 -19.14 8.34 2.55
C GLN A 81 -18.40 9.67 2.41
N SER A 82 -18.85 10.47 1.44
CA SER A 82 -18.68 11.93 1.44
C SER A 82 -19.02 12.46 2.84
N ARG A 83 -18.07 13.12 3.50
CA ARG A 83 -18.37 13.94 4.69
C ARG A 83 -19.12 15.19 4.21
N SER A 84 -20.43 15.07 3.95
CA SER A 84 -21.29 16.24 3.98
C SER A 84 -21.42 16.68 5.44
N SER A 85 -20.77 17.78 5.78
CA SER A 85 -20.95 18.47 7.06
C SER A 85 -22.44 18.81 7.26
N PRO A 86 -23.07 18.48 8.39
CA PRO A 86 -24.35 19.09 8.72
C PRO A 86 -24.08 20.56 9.06
N ALA A 87 -24.73 21.45 8.31
CA ALA A 87 -25.05 22.81 8.76
C ALA A 87 -26.35 22.77 9.56
#